data_AF-A0A645ITG6-F1
#
_entry.id   AF-A0A645ITG6-F1
#
_cell.length_a   1.000
_cell.length_b   1.000
_cell.length_c   1.000
_cell.angle_alpha   90.00
_cell.angle_beta   90.00
_cell.angle_gamma   90.00
#
_symmetry.space_group_name_H-M   'P 1'
#
loop_
_entity.id
_entity.type
_entity.pdbx_description
1 polymer ?
#
loop_
_entity_poly.entity_id
_entity_poly.type
_entity_poly.pdbx_seq_one_letter_code
_entity_poly.pdbx_strand_id
1 'polypeptide(L)'
;MPLRKLNEAFTNGTWYQYLIPAAEALSDWPAVELSVENMDTIRHGNRIAADATVGKKARGISEQGELVALLELDEATNEWQPKKVFFS
;
A
#
# COMPACT_ATOMS: atom_id res chain seq x y z
N MET A 1 14.92 -1.45 -17.89
CA MET A 1 15.53 -0.16 -18.30
C MET A 1 17.04 -0.22 -18.13
N PRO A 2 17.86 0.26 -19.09
CA PRO A 2 19.31 0.32 -18.93
C PRO A 2 19.71 1.45 -17.97
N LEU A 3 20.69 1.20 -17.09
CA LEU A 3 21.16 2.14 -16.06
C LEU A 3 21.57 3.51 -16.62
N ARG A 4 22.14 3.54 -17.83
CA ARG A 4 22.55 4.79 -18.49
C ARG A 4 21.39 5.76 -18.70
N LYS A 5 20.23 5.27 -19.15
CA LYS A 5 19.03 6.10 -19.38
C LYS A 5 18.48 6.69 -18.07
N LEU A 6 18.57 5.92 -16.98
CA LEU A 6 18.12 6.40 -15.67
C LEU A 6 19.03 7.53 -15.18
N ASN A 7 20.35 7.40 -15.35
CA ASN A 7 21.32 8.42 -14.95
C ASN A 7 21.09 9.75 -15.70
N GLU A 8 20.87 9.68 -17.02
CA GLU A 8 20.52 10.86 -17.83
C GLU A 8 19.20 11.51 -17.38
N ALA A 9 18.20 10.73 -16.98
CA ALA A 9 16.92 11.24 -16.49
C ALA A 9 17.04 11.96 -15.14
N PHE A 10 17.91 11.48 -14.24
CA PHE A 10 18.24 12.20 -13.00
C PHE A 10 18.89 13.55 -13.29
N THR A 11 19.88 13.59 -14.20
CA THR A 11 20.54 14.85 -14.59
C THR A 11 19.58 15.84 -15.25
N ASN A 12 18.68 15.35 -16.11
CA ASN A 12 17.72 16.18 -16.85
C ASN A 12 16.45 16.51 -16.04
N GLY A 13 16.34 16.05 -14.79
CA GLY A 13 15.18 16.28 -13.93
C GLY A 13 13.92 15.51 -14.35
N THR A 14 13.97 14.61 -15.33
CA THR A 14 12.81 13.86 -15.85
C THR A 14 12.64 12.47 -15.23
N TRP A 15 13.29 12.22 -14.09
CA TRP A 15 13.30 10.91 -13.42
C TRP A 15 11.91 10.43 -12.97
N TYR A 16 10.99 11.35 -12.69
CA TYR A 16 9.63 11.03 -12.23
C TYR A 16 8.81 10.19 -13.21
N GLN A 17 9.12 10.24 -14.51
CA GLN A 17 8.47 9.39 -15.52
C GLN A 17 8.81 7.89 -15.35
N TYR A 18 9.81 7.57 -14.53
CA TYR A 18 10.25 6.21 -14.23
C TYR A 18 9.94 5.78 -12.80
N LEU A 19 9.21 6.61 -12.03
CA LEU A 19 8.69 6.20 -10.73
C LEU A 19 7.66 5.08 -10.94
N ILE A 20 7.93 3.92 -10.36
CA ILE A 20 6.93 2.86 -10.23
C ILE A 20 6.11 3.21 -8.98
N PRO A 21 4.77 3.30 -9.10
CA PRO A 21 3.88 3.48 -7.96
C PRO A 21 4.17 2.46 -6.85
N ALA A 22 4.14 2.91 -5.60
CA ALA A 22 4.41 2.04 -4.45
C ALA A 22 3.44 0.85 -4.38
N ALA A 23 2.20 1.03 -4.83
CA ALA A 23 1.22 -0.05 -4.97
C ALA A 23 1.75 -1.15 -5.90
N GLU A 24 2.27 -0.81 -7.08
CA GLU A 24 2.81 -1.78 -8.04
C GLU A 24 4.06 -2.51 -7.51
N ALA A 25 4.89 -1.84 -6.72
CA ALA A 25 6.07 -2.46 -6.12
C ALA A 25 5.76 -3.59 -5.12
N LEU A 26 4.51 -3.66 -4.63
CA LEU A 26 4.04 -4.65 -3.66
C LEU A 26 2.99 -5.60 -4.26
N SER A 27 3.05 -5.85 -5.57
CA SER A 27 2.04 -6.67 -6.27
C SER A 27 1.96 -8.13 -5.81
N ASP A 28 2.98 -8.64 -5.10
CA ASP A 28 2.94 -9.97 -4.47
C ASP A 28 1.94 -10.07 -3.32
N TRP A 29 1.49 -8.94 -2.75
CA TRP A 29 0.52 -8.92 -1.66
C TRP A 29 -0.88 -8.60 -2.18
N PRO A 30 -1.90 -9.32 -1.69
CA PRO A 30 -3.28 -9.06 -2.09
C PRO A 30 -3.71 -7.65 -1.67
N ALA A 31 -4.54 -7.03 -2.49
CA ALA A 31 -5.08 -5.71 -2.22
C ALA A 31 -6.39 -5.80 -1.43
N VAL A 32 -6.51 -4.99 -0.39
CA VAL A 32 -7.75 -4.76 0.36
C VAL A 32 -8.15 -3.32 0.12
N GLU A 33 -9.32 -3.12 -0.48
CA GLU A 33 -9.87 -1.79 -0.68
C GLU A 33 -10.40 -1.23 0.64
N LEU A 34 -10.00 0.00 0.96
CA LEU A 34 -10.35 0.70 2.18
C LEU A 34 -11.35 1.80 1.86
N SER A 35 -12.54 1.68 2.45
CA SER A 35 -13.52 2.77 2.49
C SER A 35 -12.98 3.96 3.29
N VAL A 36 -13.56 5.14 3.09
CA VAL A 36 -13.17 6.38 3.78
C VAL A 36 -13.13 6.21 5.30
N GLU A 37 -14.11 5.52 5.88
CA GLU A 37 -14.19 5.24 7.32
C GLU A 37 -13.04 4.33 7.82
N ASN A 38 -12.69 3.31 7.04
CA ASN A 38 -11.60 2.40 7.35
C ASN A 38 -10.24 3.10 7.20
N MET A 39 -10.09 3.99 6.22
CA MET A 39 -8.88 4.79 6.05
C MET A 39 -8.64 5.71 7.25
N ASP A 40 -9.68 6.39 7.73
CA ASP A 40 -9.60 7.22 8.94
C ASP A 40 -9.24 6.37 10.17
N THR A 41 -9.92 5.23 10.35
CA THR A 41 -9.64 4.28 11.43
C THR A 41 -8.17 3.82 11.43
N ILE A 42 -7.66 3.38 10.29
CA ILE A 42 -6.27 2.91 10.12
C ILE A 42 -5.27 4.06 10.31
N ARG A 43 -5.62 5.30 9.93
CA ARG A 43 -4.77 6.48 10.16
C ARG A 43 -4.45 6.68 11.64
N HIS A 44 -5.39 6.35 12.51
CA HIS A 44 -5.21 6.39 13.97
C HIS A 44 -4.56 5.12 14.54
N GLY A 45 -4.13 4.18 13.69
CA GLY A 45 -3.53 2.91 14.10
C GLY A 45 -4.53 1.88 14.61
N ASN A 46 -5.83 2.13 14.42
CA ASN A 46 -6.88 1.22 14.84
C ASN A 46 -7.05 0.06 13.85
N ARG A 47 -7.52 -1.06 14.37
CA ARG A 47 -7.81 -2.28 13.60
C ARG A 47 -9.12 -2.13 12.84
N ILE A 48 -9.24 -2.85 11.73
CA ILE A 48 -10.48 -2.96 10.97
C ILE A 48 -10.82 -4.43 10.73
N ALA A 49 -12.09 -4.74 10.46
CA ALA A 49 -12.49 -6.10 10.12
C ALA A 49 -11.73 -6.62 8.90
N ALA A 50 -11.24 -7.87 8.98
CA ALA A 50 -10.54 -8.51 7.87
C ALA A 50 -11.39 -9.57 7.19
N ASP A 51 -11.20 -9.67 5.87
CA ASP A 51 -11.64 -10.83 5.13
C ASP A 51 -10.55 -11.91 5.21
N ALA A 52 -10.82 -12.98 5.96
CA ALA A 52 -9.86 -14.05 6.25
C ALA A 52 -9.36 -14.78 4.99
N THR A 53 -10.08 -14.64 3.87
CA THR A 53 -9.77 -15.33 2.61
C THR A 53 -8.57 -14.73 1.87
N VAL A 54 -8.17 -13.52 2.26
CA VAL A 54 -7.12 -12.74 1.58
C VAL A 54 -5.71 -13.21 1.95
N GLY A 55 -5.53 -13.84 3.11
CA GLY A 55 -4.24 -14.34 3.61
C GLY A 55 -3.68 -13.52 4.77
N LYS A 56 -2.39 -13.69 5.09
CA LYS A 56 -1.79 -13.10 6.31
C LYS A 56 -1.34 -11.66 6.18
N LYS A 57 -1.08 -11.18 4.96
CA LYS A 57 -0.58 -9.83 4.68
C LYS A 57 -1.33 -9.26 3.50
N ALA A 58 -1.64 -7.97 3.57
CA ALA A 58 -2.33 -7.26 2.50
C ALA A 58 -1.84 -5.82 2.37
N ARG A 59 -1.98 -5.28 1.16
CA ARG A 59 -1.85 -3.84 0.90
C ARG A 59 -3.23 -3.20 1.00
N GLY A 60 -3.38 -2.24 1.90
CA GLY A 60 -4.56 -1.39 1.99
C GLY A 60 -4.51 -0.34 0.90
N ILE A 61 -5.44 -0.37 -0.04
CA ILE A 61 -5.56 0.61 -1.14
C ILE A 61 -6.81 1.46 -0.98
N SER A 62 -6.79 2.72 -1.42
CA SER A 62 -8.00 3.54 -1.53
C SER A 62 -8.87 3.08 -2.70
N GLU A 63 -10.10 3.60 -2.79
CA GLU A 63 -10.99 3.40 -3.97
C GLU A 63 -10.36 3.89 -5.29
N GLN A 64 -9.34 4.73 -5.21
CA GLN A 64 -8.59 5.23 -6.37
C GLN A 64 -7.37 4.35 -6.71
N GLY A 65 -7.17 3.25 -5.97
CA GLY A 65 -6.04 2.33 -6.14
C GLY A 65 -4.72 2.81 -5.53
N GLU A 66 -4.73 3.89 -4.75
CA GLU A 66 -3.52 4.40 -4.10
C GLU A 66 -3.17 3.57 -2.88
N LEU A 67 -1.87 3.33 -2.65
CA LEU A 67 -1.40 2.61 -1.46
C LEU A 67 -1.54 3.48 -0.21
N VAL A 68 -2.37 3.03 0.73
CA VAL A 68 -2.65 3.74 1.98
C VAL A 68 -1.92 3.11 3.16
N ALA A 69 -1.90 1.77 3.24
CA ALA A 69 -1.34 1.06 4.39
C ALA A 69 -0.82 -0.34 4.06
N LEU A 70 0.03 -0.87 4.93
CA LEU A 70 0.38 -2.29 5.00
C LEU A 70 -0.35 -2.92 6.18
N LEU A 71 -1.08 -3.99 5.91
CA LEU A 71 -1.95 -4.67 6.85
C LEU A 71 -1.44 -6.08 7.11
N GLU A 72 -1.56 -6.52 8.36
CA GLU A 72 -1.26 -7.88 8.80
C GLU A 72 -2.49 -8.45 9.49
N LEU A 73 -2.88 -9.68 9.15
CA LEU A 73 -4.06 -10.32 9.71
C LEU A 73 -3.75 -10.75 11.16
N ASP A 74 -4.56 -10.30 12.11
CA ASP A 74 -4.62 -10.85 13.46
C ASP A 74 -5.52 -12.09 13.44
N GLU A 75 -4.91 -13.29 13.45
CA GLU A 75 -5.64 -14.56 13.39
C GLU A 75 -6.53 -14.81 14.64
N ALA A 76 -6.30 -14.09 15.74
CA ALA A 76 -7.09 -14.25 16.96
C ALA A 76 -8.42 -13.50 16.92
N THR A 77 -8.44 -12.30 16.31
CA THR A 77 -9.64 -11.46 16.23
C THR A 77 -10.23 -11.37 14.82
N ASN A 78 -9.54 -11.91 13.82
CA ASN A 78 -9.87 -11.81 12.40
C ASN A 78 -10.00 -10.34 11.94
N GLU A 79 -8.99 -9.53 12.32
CA GLU A 79 -8.92 -8.11 12.02
C GLU A 79 -7.59 -7.76 11.34
N TRP A 80 -7.61 -6.73 10.50
CA TRP A 80 -6.40 -6.17 9.93
C TRP A 80 -5.75 -5.22 10.94
N GLN A 81 -4.54 -5.55 11.35
CA GLN A 81 -3.67 -4.67 12.12
C GLN A 81 -2.82 -3.83 11.16
N PRO A 82 -2.91 -2.49 11.19
CA PRO A 82 -2.02 -1.65 10.41
C PRO A 82 -0.59 -1.71 10.98
N LYS A 83 0.37 -2.05 10.11
CA LYS A 83 1.81 -2.11 10.44
C LYS A 83 2.55 -0.87 9.97
N LYS A 84 2.14 -0.32 8.83
CA LYS A 84 2.69 0.90 8.27
C LYS A 84 1.60 1.65 7.53
N VAL A 85 1.55 2.96 7.71
CA VAL A 85 0.55 3.82 7.08
C VAL A 85 1.28 4.95 6.36
N PHE A 86 0.85 5.28 5.15
CA PHE A 86 1.57 6.17 4.21
C PHE A 86 0.92 7.55 4.04
N PHE A 87 0.09 8.00 4.98
CA PHE A 87 -0.48 9.35 4.92
C PHE A 87 0.60 10.43 5.01
N SER A 88 0.46 11.45 4.16
CA SER A 88 1.22 12.71 4.20
C SER A 88 0.45 13.79 4.94
#